data_AF-A0A497AGZ7-F1
#
_entry.id   AF-A0A497AGZ7-F1
#
_cell.length_a   1.000
_cell.length_b   1.000
_cell.length_c   1.000
_cell.angle_alpha   90.00
_cell.angle_beta   90.00
_cell.angle_gamma   90.00
#
_symmetry.space_group_name_H-M   'P 1'
#
loop_
_entity.id
_entity.type
_entity.pdbx_description
1 polymer ?
#
loop_
_entity_poly.entity_id
_entity_poly.type
_entity_poly.pdbx_seq_one_letter_code
_entity_poly.pdbx_strand_id
1 'polypeptide(L)'
;MLQIKEPQLGYDPELSYQRVEAKPFVKWAGGKRKLIPSFAPHFPLMQQAKKYFEPFLGGGAVFFHLQHPHSFLSDSNEELVELYIVVRDQVEDLIGALKKHRNEEEYYYQVRAQSPTLLTPIERAARFIFLNKTCYNGLYRVNSKRQFNVPFGKYKKPLVCNIEGLRAASLALHGNGSPENSALAKSI
;
A
#
# COMPACT_ATOMS: atom_id res chain seq x y z
N MET A 1 12.44 -39.83 22.26
CA MET A 1 13.34 -38.77 21.72
C MET A 1 12.73 -38.28 20.42
N LEU A 2 12.16 -37.07 20.43
CA LEU A 2 11.93 -36.16 19.30
C LEU A 2 11.06 -35.02 19.86
N GLN A 3 11.70 -34.03 20.48
CA GLN A 3 11.07 -32.73 20.68
C GLN A 3 11.08 -32.03 19.33
N ILE A 4 9.94 -32.03 18.65
CA ILE A 4 9.71 -31.09 17.56
C ILE A 4 9.49 -29.75 18.26
N LYS A 5 10.50 -28.88 18.24
CA LYS A 5 10.33 -27.49 18.67
C LYS A 5 9.30 -26.84 17.76
N GLU A 6 8.22 -26.35 18.34
CA GLU A 6 7.27 -25.52 17.61
C GLU A 6 8.00 -24.34 16.96
N PRO A 7 7.63 -23.96 15.71
CA PRO A 7 8.24 -22.82 15.06
C PRO A 7 7.95 -21.58 15.90
N GLN A 8 9.00 -20.95 16.44
CA GLN A 8 8.87 -19.62 17.04
C GLN A 8 8.47 -18.66 15.92
N LEU A 9 7.18 -18.35 15.85
CA LEU A 9 6.63 -17.42 14.87
C LEU A 9 7.30 -16.06 15.06
N GLY A 10 7.69 -15.44 13.94
CA GLY A 10 8.05 -14.04 13.92
C GLY A 10 6.94 -13.17 14.50
N TYR A 11 7.38 -12.21 15.31
CA TYR A 11 6.67 -11.33 16.24
C TYR A 11 6.23 -11.92 17.58
N ASP A 12 6.96 -11.44 18.59
CA ASP A 12 6.86 -11.66 20.02
C ASP A 12 5.49 -11.28 20.62
N PRO A 13 4.83 -12.19 21.37
CA PRO A 13 3.52 -11.95 22.01
C PRO A 13 3.53 -10.94 23.17
N GLU A 14 4.67 -10.41 23.63
CA GLU A 14 4.74 -9.39 24.70
C GLU A 14 4.85 -7.93 24.20
N LEU A 15 4.68 -7.67 22.90
CA LEU A 15 4.79 -6.31 22.34
C LEU A 15 3.48 -5.51 22.47
N SER A 16 3.50 -4.49 23.34
CA SER A 16 2.39 -3.58 23.67
C SER A 16 1.97 -2.56 22.59
N TYR A 17 2.23 -2.82 21.30
CA TYR A 17 1.79 -1.95 20.20
C TYR A 17 0.58 -2.56 19.48
N GLN A 18 -0.56 -1.86 19.49
CA GLN A 18 -1.79 -2.28 18.81
C GLN A 18 -1.61 -2.27 17.28
N ARG A 19 -1.33 -3.42 16.67
CA ARG A 19 -1.32 -3.55 15.20
C ARG A 19 -2.70 -3.25 14.63
N VAL A 20 -2.75 -2.43 13.58
CA VAL A 20 -3.98 -2.23 12.83
C VAL A 20 -4.11 -3.38 11.83
N GLU A 21 -5.31 -3.93 11.63
CA GLU A 21 -5.53 -4.91 10.57
C GLU A 21 -5.54 -4.23 9.18
N ALA A 22 -4.36 -3.82 8.73
CA ALA A 22 -4.14 -3.15 7.45
C ALA A 22 -3.61 -4.14 6.40
N LYS A 23 -3.99 -3.94 5.14
CA LYS A 23 -3.60 -4.79 4.01
C LYS A 23 -3.19 -3.91 2.82
N PRO A 24 -2.33 -4.41 1.92
CA PRO A 24 -2.05 -3.75 0.64
C PRO A 24 -3.32 -3.27 -0.07
N PHE A 25 -3.39 -1.96 -0.35
CA PHE A 25 -4.55 -1.34 -1.00
C PHE A 25 -4.43 -1.27 -2.52
N VAL A 26 -3.26 -1.56 -3.11
CA VAL A 26 -3.05 -1.75 -4.56
C VAL A 26 -2.68 -3.18 -4.92
N LYS A 27 -3.04 -3.61 -6.14
CA LYS A 27 -2.48 -4.81 -6.75
C LYS A 27 -1.10 -4.44 -7.32
N TRP A 28 -0.09 -5.23 -6.99
CA TRP A 28 1.28 -4.99 -7.44
C TRP A 28 1.91 -6.28 -7.93
N ALA A 29 2.63 -6.21 -9.04
CA ALA A 29 3.41 -7.34 -9.54
C ALA A 29 4.47 -7.73 -8.48
N GLY A 30 4.63 -9.03 -8.24
CA GLY A 30 5.57 -9.52 -7.21
C GLY A 30 5.10 -9.31 -5.76
N GLY A 31 3.81 -9.02 -5.53
CA GLY A 31 3.25 -8.85 -4.19
C GLY A 31 3.50 -10.05 -3.26
N LYS A 32 4.15 -9.79 -2.12
CA LYS A 32 4.68 -10.83 -1.23
C LYS A 32 3.67 -11.45 -0.25
N ARG A 33 2.38 -11.08 -0.31
CA ARG A 33 1.35 -11.54 0.65
C ARG A 33 1.32 -13.06 0.87
N LYS A 34 1.44 -13.84 -0.21
CA LYS A 34 1.44 -15.32 -0.15
C LYS A 34 2.73 -15.91 0.45
N LEU A 35 3.82 -15.14 0.44
CA LEU A 35 5.13 -15.56 0.95
C LEU A 35 5.34 -15.15 2.42
N ILE A 36 4.48 -14.29 2.96
CA ILE A 36 4.55 -13.86 4.36
C ILE A 36 4.64 -15.03 5.34
N PRO A 37 3.83 -16.11 5.25
CA PRO A 37 3.96 -17.24 6.18
C PRO A 37 5.34 -17.90 6.15
N SER A 38 6.01 -17.92 5.00
CA SER A 38 7.36 -18.48 4.86
C SER A 38 8.44 -17.50 5.31
N PHE A 39 8.22 -16.18 5.21
CA PHE A 39 9.17 -15.16 5.66
C PHE A 39 9.06 -14.89 7.16
N ALA A 40 7.87 -15.01 7.73
CA ALA A 40 7.59 -14.63 9.11
C ALA A 40 8.58 -15.24 10.12
N PRO A 41 8.94 -16.54 10.06
CA PRO A 41 9.91 -17.13 10.99
C PRO A 41 11.34 -16.58 10.88
N HIS A 42 11.67 -15.87 9.80
CA HIS A 42 13.00 -15.33 9.54
C HIS A 42 13.13 -13.84 9.86
N PHE A 43 12.03 -13.15 10.18
CA PHE A 43 12.11 -11.78 10.63
C PHE A 43 12.68 -11.72 12.05
N PRO A 44 13.58 -10.77 12.35
CA PRO A 44 14.03 -10.56 13.72
C PRO A 44 12.84 -10.17 14.60
N LEU A 45 12.96 -10.42 15.91
CA LEU A 45 11.97 -9.90 16.86
C LEU A 45 11.96 -8.38 16.79
N MET A 46 10.79 -7.75 16.95
CA MET A 46 10.66 -6.30 16.81
C MET A 46 11.62 -5.53 17.72
N GLN A 47 11.83 -6.03 18.94
CA GLN A 47 12.72 -5.43 19.94
C GLN A 47 14.20 -5.47 19.52
N GLN A 48 14.58 -6.38 18.61
CA GLN A 48 15.95 -6.52 18.10
C GLN A 48 16.23 -5.54 16.95
N ALA A 49 15.19 -5.04 16.28
CA ALA A 49 15.30 -4.10 15.20
C ALA A 49 15.02 -2.68 15.69
N LYS A 50 15.99 -1.76 15.55
CA LYS A 50 15.75 -0.34 15.86
C LYS A 50 14.98 0.37 14.76
N LYS A 51 15.13 -0.09 13.52
CA LYS A 51 14.59 0.51 12.30
C LYS A 51 14.26 -0.59 11.29
N TYR A 52 13.23 -0.33 10.49
CA TYR A 52 12.84 -1.15 9.36
C TYR A 52 13.00 -0.36 8.07
N PHE A 53 13.65 -0.94 7.06
CA PHE A 53 13.82 -0.32 5.76
C PHE A 53 13.25 -1.25 4.68
N GLU A 54 12.33 -0.73 3.86
CA GLU A 54 11.78 -1.43 2.69
C GLU A 54 12.04 -0.60 1.43
N PRO A 55 13.19 -0.80 0.75
CA PRO A 55 13.59 0.01 -0.40
C PRO A 55 12.85 -0.34 -1.70
N PHE A 56 12.04 -1.40 -1.68
CA PHE A 56 11.23 -1.88 -2.79
C PHE A 56 9.82 -2.16 -2.31
N LEU A 57 9.14 -1.11 -1.86
CA LEU A 57 7.84 -1.19 -1.21
C LEU A 57 6.82 -1.95 -2.04
N GLY A 58 6.66 -1.59 -3.32
CA GLY A 58 5.61 -2.10 -4.18
C GLY A 58 4.23 -2.04 -3.54
N GLY A 59 3.61 -3.20 -3.28
CA GLY A 59 2.32 -3.26 -2.58
C GLY A 59 2.40 -3.16 -1.05
N GLY A 60 3.59 -3.09 -0.45
CA GLY A 60 3.80 -2.94 1.00
C GLY A 60 3.39 -4.16 1.83
N ALA A 61 3.39 -5.35 1.23
CA ALA A 61 2.90 -6.56 1.90
C ALA A 61 3.72 -6.92 3.15
N VAL A 62 5.04 -6.67 3.13
CA VAL A 62 5.90 -6.91 4.30
C VAL A 62 5.66 -5.81 5.32
N PHE A 63 5.74 -4.53 4.94
CA PHE A 63 5.37 -3.42 5.83
C PHE A 63 4.05 -3.63 6.58
N PHE A 64 2.95 -3.92 5.88
CA PHE A 64 1.64 -4.10 6.54
C PHE A 64 1.58 -5.32 7.46
N HIS A 65 2.44 -6.32 7.26
CA HIS A 65 2.58 -7.45 8.18
C HIS A 65 3.42 -7.10 9.41
N LEU A 66 4.53 -6.38 9.22
CA LEU A 66 5.48 -6.02 10.28
C LEU A 66 4.98 -4.88 11.17
N GLN A 67 4.54 -3.78 10.54
CA GLN A 67 4.15 -2.49 11.13
C GLN A 67 5.17 -1.98 12.16
N HIS A 68 6.45 -2.02 11.80
CA HIS A 68 7.51 -1.53 12.66
C HIS A 68 7.36 -0.01 12.91
N PRO A 69 7.44 0.48 14.16
CA PRO A 69 7.17 1.89 14.48
C PRO A 69 8.15 2.86 13.81
N HIS A 70 9.38 2.43 13.57
CA HIS A 70 10.39 3.20 12.83
C HIS A 70 10.63 2.59 11.45
N SER A 71 9.68 2.82 10.54
CA SER A 71 9.71 2.31 9.16
C SER A 71 10.16 3.38 8.17
N PHE A 72 11.01 2.98 7.23
CA PHE A 72 11.50 3.79 6.11
C PHE A 72 11.13 3.05 4.84
N LEU A 73 10.21 3.62 4.05
CA LEU A 73 9.60 2.94 2.91
C LEU A 73 9.95 3.71 1.64
N SER A 74 10.50 3.03 0.64
CA SER A 74 10.75 3.68 -0.65
C SER A 74 10.49 2.75 -1.81
N ASP A 75 10.31 3.35 -2.98
CA ASP A 75 10.20 2.68 -4.25
C ASP A 75 10.74 3.63 -5.34
N SER A 76 11.17 3.10 -6.47
CA SER A 76 11.61 3.93 -7.60
C SER A 76 10.43 4.54 -8.36
N ASN A 77 9.20 4.06 -8.12
CA ASN A 77 8.00 4.61 -8.71
C ASN A 77 7.45 5.81 -7.91
N GLU A 78 7.71 7.01 -8.40
CA GLU A 78 7.27 8.28 -7.79
C GLU A 78 5.74 8.37 -7.61
N GLU A 79 4.93 7.88 -8.56
CA GLU A 79 3.46 7.91 -8.43
C GLU A 79 2.97 6.96 -7.32
N LEU A 80 3.66 5.83 -7.13
CA LEU A 80 3.37 4.90 -6.04
C LEU A 80 3.73 5.52 -4.68
N VAL A 81 4.93 6.10 -4.59
CA VAL A 81 5.42 6.81 -3.41
C VAL A 81 4.43 7.91 -3.01
N GLU A 82 4.03 8.77 -3.95
CA GLU A 82 3.03 9.80 -3.70
C GLU A 82 1.68 9.23 -3.26
N LEU A 83 1.22 8.13 -3.87
CA LEU A 83 -0.01 7.46 -3.44
C LEU A 83 0.06 7.03 -1.95
N TYR A 84 1.18 6.47 -1.50
CA TYR A 84 1.35 6.12 -0.08
C TYR A 84 1.33 7.36 0.83
N ILE A 85 1.93 8.48 0.41
CA ILE A 85 1.87 9.76 1.14
C ILE A 85 0.42 10.25 1.25
N VAL A 86 -0.34 10.24 0.15
CA VAL A 86 -1.74 10.68 0.15
C VAL A 86 -2.60 9.76 1.02
N VAL A 87 -2.40 8.45 0.96
CA VAL A 87 -3.11 7.50 1.84
C VAL A 87 -2.74 7.73 3.30
N ARG A 88 -1.50 8.09 3.61
CA ARG A 88 -1.11 8.50 4.96
C ARG A 88 -1.85 9.78 5.34
N ASP A 89 -1.54 10.89 4.68
CA ASP A 89 -1.83 12.24 5.20
C ASP A 89 -3.22 12.79 4.83
N GLN A 90 -3.84 12.29 3.75
CA GLN A 90 -5.03 12.89 3.12
C GLN A 90 -6.08 11.82 2.75
N VAL A 91 -6.22 10.78 3.58
CA VAL A 91 -7.06 9.61 3.28
C VAL A 91 -8.53 9.95 3.06
N GLU A 92 -9.09 10.92 3.81
CA GLU A 92 -10.50 11.28 3.69
C GLU A 92 -10.80 12.02 2.38
N ASP A 93 -9.92 12.91 1.95
CA ASP A 93 -10.03 13.59 0.65
C ASP A 93 -9.87 12.59 -0.51
N LEU A 94 -8.93 11.65 -0.37
CA LEU A 94 -8.76 10.55 -1.33
C LEU A 94 -10.03 9.68 -1.43
N ILE A 95 -10.66 9.34 -0.30
CA ILE A 95 -11.94 8.61 -0.27
C ILE A 95 -13.02 9.42 -1.01
N GLY A 96 -13.10 10.73 -0.76
CA GLY A 96 -14.01 11.63 -1.46
C GLY A 96 -13.80 11.65 -2.97
N ALA A 97 -12.55 11.68 -3.42
CA ALA A 97 -12.20 11.61 -4.84
C ALA A 97 -12.53 10.24 -5.47
N LEU A 98 -12.21 9.14 -4.78
CA LEU A 98 -12.45 7.78 -5.26
C LEU A 98 -13.93 7.44 -5.46
N LYS A 99 -14.81 7.99 -4.62
CA LYS A 99 -16.27 7.81 -4.74
C LYS A 99 -16.84 8.36 -6.05
N LYS A 100 -16.12 9.25 -6.74
CA LYS A 100 -16.57 9.87 -8.01
C LYS A 100 -16.33 8.97 -9.22
N HIS A 101 -15.47 7.95 -9.10
CA HIS A 101 -15.13 7.09 -10.22
C HIS A 101 -16.22 6.04 -10.51
N ARG A 102 -16.44 5.75 -11.80
CA ARG A 102 -17.40 4.76 -12.29
C ARG A 102 -16.70 3.65 -13.05
N ASN A 103 -17.15 2.42 -12.92
CA ASN A 103 -16.55 1.28 -13.60
C ASN A 103 -17.16 1.09 -15.01
N GLU A 104 -16.87 2.03 -15.90
CA GLU A 104 -17.34 2.09 -17.27
C GLU A 104 -16.14 2.16 -18.22
N GLU A 105 -16.19 1.48 -19.37
CA GLU A 105 -15.02 1.34 -20.25
C GLU A 105 -14.61 2.67 -20.87
N GLU A 106 -15.56 3.47 -21.34
CA GLU A 106 -15.33 4.79 -21.91
C GLU A 106 -14.73 5.73 -20.85
N TYR A 107 -15.30 5.74 -19.65
CA TYR A 107 -14.80 6.51 -18.52
C TYR A 107 -13.39 6.09 -18.11
N TYR A 108 -13.10 4.78 -18.12
CA TYR A 108 -11.75 4.27 -17.86
C TYR A 108 -10.73 4.87 -18.82
N TYR A 109 -11.03 4.91 -20.12
CA TYR A 109 -10.11 5.46 -21.11
C TYR A 109 -9.97 6.99 -21.01
N GLN A 110 -11.03 7.70 -20.61
CA GLN A 110 -10.95 9.13 -20.28
C GLN A 110 -9.98 9.40 -19.13
N VAL A 111 -10.15 8.69 -18.00
CA VAL A 111 -9.26 8.81 -16.84
C VAL A 111 -7.82 8.39 -17.18
N ARG A 112 -7.66 7.31 -17.97
CA ARG A 112 -6.34 6.86 -18.42
C ARG A 112 -5.62 7.91 -19.27
N ALA A 113 -6.35 8.64 -20.12
CA ALA A 113 -5.78 9.66 -21.01
C ALA A 113 -5.39 10.97 -20.30
N GLN A 114 -5.84 11.19 -19.06
CA GLN A 114 -5.45 12.37 -18.28
C GLN A 114 -3.93 12.44 -18.09
N SER A 115 -3.38 13.65 -18.18
CA SER A 115 -1.97 13.92 -17.86
C SER A 115 -1.80 14.04 -16.35
N PRO A 116 -1.04 13.13 -15.69
CA PRO A 116 -0.85 13.20 -14.23
C PRO A 116 -0.25 14.53 -13.74
N THR A 117 0.57 15.18 -14.57
CA THR A 117 1.20 16.48 -14.26
C THR A 117 0.21 17.63 -14.08
N LEU A 118 -1.02 17.50 -14.58
CA LEU A 118 -2.06 18.52 -14.48
C LEU A 118 -3.04 18.27 -13.33
N LEU A 119 -2.87 17.15 -12.61
CA LEU A 119 -3.73 16.75 -11.51
C LEU A 119 -3.12 17.18 -10.18
N THR A 120 -3.95 17.38 -9.17
CA THR A 120 -3.50 17.50 -7.77
C THR A 120 -2.98 16.14 -7.25
N PRO A 121 -2.22 16.10 -6.14
CA PRO A 121 -1.77 14.83 -5.55
C PRO A 121 -2.94 13.88 -5.21
N ILE A 122 -4.04 14.40 -4.66
CA ILE A 122 -5.24 13.62 -4.34
C ILE A 122 -5.86 13.03 -5.62
N GLU A 123 -5.97 13.82 -6.69
CA GLU A 123 -6.51 13.35 -7.98
C GLU A 123 -5.59 12.32 -8.65
N ARG A 124 -4.27 12.50 -8.58
CA ARG A 124 -3.31 11.50 -9.07
C ARG A 124 -3.43 10.19 -8.30
N ALA A 125 -3.50 10.22 -6.97
CA ALA A 125 -3.68 9.05 -6.13
C ALA A 125 -5.03 8.34 -6.40
N ALA A 126 -6.12 9.10 -6.53
CA ALA A 126 -7.44 8.55 -6.88
C ALA A 126 -7.42 7.89 -8.26
N ARG A 127 -6.85 8.58 -9.27
CA ARG A 127 -6.62 8.04 -10.62
C ARG A 127 -5.80 6.75 -10.56
N PHE A 128 -4.72 6.71 -9.79
CA PHE A 128 -3.85 5.53 -9.67
C PHE A 128 -4.63 4.33 -9.15
N ILE A 129 -5.33 4.46 -8.02
CA ILE A 129 -6.12 3.36 -7.44
C ILE A 129 -7.22 2.95 -8.41
N PHE A 130 -7.96 3.90 -8.99
CA PHE A 130 -9.00 3.59 -9.97
C PHE A 130 -8.47 2.76 -11.13
N LEU A 131 -7.41 3.22 -11.79
CA LEU A 131 -6.78 2.48 -12.89
C LEU A 131 -6.29 1.12 -12.41
N ASN A 132 -5.61 1.02 -11.27
CA ASN A 132 -5.12 -0.26 -10.73
C ASN A 132 -6.24 -1.26 -10.42
N LYS A 133 -7.39 -0.79 -9.93
CA LYS A 133 -8.52 -1.66 -9.57
C LYS A 133 -9.36 -2.07 -10.76
N THR A 134 -9.30 -1.33 -11.86
CA THR A 134 -10.14 -1.53 -13.04
C THR A 134 -9.38 -2.01 -14.27
N CYS A 135 -8.06 -1.87 -14.34
CA CYS A 135 -7.23 -2.32 -15.45
C CYS A 135 -7.01 -3.84 -15.46
N TYR A 136 -6.60 -4.37 -16.60
CA TYR A 136 -6.26 -5.79 -16.75
C TYR A 136 -5.22 -6.24 -15.71
N ASN A 137 -5.62 -7.22 -14.88
CA ASN A 137 -4.83 -7.84 -13.82
C ASN A 137 -4.23 -6.90 -12.76
N GLY A 138 -4.67 -5.64 -12.68
CA GLY A 138 -4.08 -4.67 -11.75
C GLY A 138 -2.60 -4.41 -12.01
N LEU A 139 -2.18 -4.49 -13.27
CA LEU A 139 -0.82 -4.22 -13.68
C LEU A 139 -0.54 -2.71 -13.63
N TYR A 140 0.67 -2.35 -13.19
CA TYR A 140 1.24 -1.03 -13.44
C TYR A 140 2.23 -1.14 -14.59
N ARG A 141 1.96 -0.46 -15.71
CA ARG A 141 2.83 -0.44 -16.89
C ARG A 141 2.71 0.90 -17.60
N VAL A 142 3.87 1.46 -17.93
CA VAL A 142 3.99 2.71 -18.70
C VAL A 142 4.74 2.46 -20.00
N ASN A 143 4.53 3.33 -21.00
CA ASN A 143 5.32 3.35 -22.22
C ASN A 143 6.62 4.17 -22.03
N SER A 144 7.43 4.31 -23.09
CA SER A 144 8.66 5.12 -23.08
C SER A 144 8.44 6.61 -22.78
N LYS A 145 7.19 7.09 -22.92
CA LYS A 145 6.76 8.45 -22.55
C LYS A 145 6.23 8.53 -21.11
N ARG A 146 6.45 7.48 -20.29
CA ARG A 146 5.93 7.34 -18.91
C ARG A 146 4.40 7.37 -18.80
N GLN A 147 3.67 7.12 -19.89
CA GLN A 147 2.20 7.11 -19.86
C GLN A 147 1.67 5.70 -19.55
N PHE A 148 0.76 5.60 -18.58
CA PHE A 148 0.09 4.35 -18.24
C PHE A 148 -0.68 3.77 -19.43
N ASN A 149 -0.44 2.50 -19.78
CA ASN A 149 -0.94 1.89 -21.02
C ASN A 149 -1.61 0.50 -20.84
N VAL A 150 -2.14 0.20 -19.66
CA VAL A 150 -2.86 -1.07 -19.42
C VAL A 150 -4.31 -0.92 -19.91
N PRO A 151 -4.89 -1.92 -20.61
CA PRO A 151 -6.28 -1.88 -21.06
C PRO A 151 -7.27 -2.09 -19.90
N PHE A 152 -8.55 -1.79 -20.14
CA PHE A 152 -9.63 -2.02 -19.19
C PHE A 152 -9.77 -3.52 -18.88
N GLY A 153 -9.95 -3.87 -17.61
CA GLY A 153 -9.93 -5.24 -17.10
C GLY A 153 -11.29 -5.95 -17.07
N LYS A 154 -12.39 -5.24 -17.38
CA LYS A 154 -13.76 -5.79 -17.46
C LYS A 154 -14.24 -6.50 -16.18
N TYR A 155 -13.78 -6.05 -15.01
CA TYR A 155 -14.27 -6.55 -13.73
C TYR A 155 -15.73 -6.13 -13.52
N LYS A 156 -16.60 -7.06 -13.06
CA LYS A 156 -18.02 -6.75 -12.83
C LYS A 156 -18.25 -5.72 -11.71
N LYS A 157 -17.52 -5.87 -10.59
CA LYS A 157 -17.64 -5.00 -9.41
C LYS A 157 -16.26 -4.83 -8.74
N PRO A 158 -15.34 -4.04 -9.33
CA PRO A 158 -14.06 -3.78 -8.72
C PRO A 158 -14.23 -2.95 -7.45
N LEU A 159 -13.54 -3.34 -6.37
CA LEU A 159 -13.49 -2.55 -5.14
C LEU A 159 -12.51 -1.39 -5.32
N VAL A 160 -12.98 -0.31 -5.95
CA VAL A 160 -12.21 0.93 -6.20
C VAL A 160 -12.01 1.69 -4.90
N CYS A 161 -13.09 1.93 -4.16
CA CYS A 161 -13.07 2.68 -2.90
C CYS A 161 -13.31 1.74 -1.71
N ASN A 162 -12.23 1.12 -1.19
CA ASN A 162 -12.28 0.37 0.06
C ASN A 162 -12.08 1.32 1.25
N ILE A 163 -13.17 1.93 1.74
CA ILE A 163 -13.10 2.96 2.80
C ILE A 163 -12.38 2.45 4.05
N GLU A 164 -12.79 1.29 4.56
CA GLU A 164 -12.22 0.69 5.76
C GLU A 164 -10.74 0.32 5.56
N GLY A 165 -10.42 -0.32 4.43
CA GLY A 165 -9.03 -0.70 4.12
C GLY A 165 -8.10 0.49 3.93
N LEU A 166 -8.58 1.60 3.35
CA LEU A 166 -7.80 2.83 3.19
C LEU A 166 -7.54 3.51 4.53
N ARG A 167 -8.56 3.60 5.40
CA ARG A 167 -8.39 4.13 6.76
C ARG A 167 -7.45 3.27 7.60
N ALA A 168 -7.59 1.95 7.54
CA ALA A 168 -6.67 1.03 8.20
C ALA A 168 -5.22 1.20 7.72
N ALA A 169 -5.03 1.35 6.40
CA ALA A 169 -3.71 1.62 5.83
C ALA A 169 -3.15 2.97 6.27
N SER A 170 -3.96 4.03 6.29
CA SER A 170 -3.58 5.35 6.80
C SER A 170 -3.11 5.28 8.25
N LEU A 171 -3.85 4.58 9.12
CA LEU A 171 -3.47 4.39 10.52
C LEU A 171 -2.14 3.64 10.65
N ALA A 172 -1.96 2.56 9.89
CA ALA A 172 -0.70 1.81 9.89
C ALA A 172 0.49 2.66 9.40
N LEU A 173 0.28 3.53 8.42
CA LEU A 173 1.32 4.39 7.84
C LEU A 173 1.73 5.56 8.75
N HIS A 174 0.85 6.02 9.64
CA HIS A 174 1.21 7.02 10.65
C HIS A 174 2.04 6.44 11.81
N GLY A 175 2.04 5.12 11.98
CA GLY A 175 2.49 4.48 13.21
C GLY A 175 1.46 4.69 14.32
N ASN A 176 1.22 3.66 15.13
CA ASN A 176 0.15 3.67 16.13
C ASN A 176 0.31 4.79 17.18
N GLY A 177 -0.27 5.95 16.92
CA GLY A 177 -1.00 6.76 17.89
C GLY A 177 -0.24 7.53 18.99
N SER A 178 1.08 7.75 18.94
CA SER A 178 1.70 8.75 19.83
C SER A 178 2.15 10.00 19.05
N PRO A 179 1.76 11.23 19.46
CA PRO A 179 2.18 12.48 18.82
C PRO A 179 3.70 12.62 18.68
N GLU A 180 4.44 11.95 19.57
CA GLU A 180 5.89 11.95 19.67
C GLU A 180 6.56 11.15 18.54
N ASN A 181 5.83 10.20 17.95
CA ASN A 181 6.27 9.41 16.80
C ASN A 181 5.97 10.08 15.44
N SER A 182 5.19 11.18 15.43
CA SER A 182 4.88 11.93 14.20
C SER A 182 6.12 12.56 13.54
N ALA A 183 7.19 12.78 14.29
CA ALA A 183 8.44 13.36 13.79
C ALA A 183 9.37 12.35 13.09
N LEU A 184 9.06 11.05 13.12
CA LEU A 184 9.95 9.97 12.67
C LEU A 184 9.38 9.04 11.58
N ALA A 185 8.19 9.31 11.03
CA ALA A 185 7.75 8.75 9.75
C ALA A 185 8.47 9.43 8.56
N LYS A 186 9.81 9.51 8.63
CA LYS A 186 10.67 10.19 7.65
C LYS A 186 11.18 9.22 6.59
N SER A 187 10.33 9.03 5.59
CA SER A 187 10.61 9.17 4.15
C SER A 187 9.76 8.13 3.44
N ILE A 188 8.64 8.61 2.91
CA ILE A 188 8.17 8.15 1.62
C ILE A 188 8.78 9.15 0.63
#